data_AF-A0A959SLQ8-F1
#
_entry.id   AF-A0A959SLQ8-F1
#
_cell.length_a   1.000
_cell.length_b   1.000
_cell.length_c   1.000
_cell.angle_alpha   90.00
_cell.angle_beta   90.00
_cell.angle_gamma   90.00
#
_symmetry.space_group_name_H-M   'P 1'
#
loop_
_entity.id
_entity.type
_entity.pdbx_description
1 polymer ?
#
loop_
_entity_poly.entity_id
_entity_poly.type
_entity_poly.pdbx_seq_one_letter_code
_entity_poly.pdbx_strand_id
1 'polypeptide(L)'
;TDVLDELEASLDVLTRHYRSVYKKAEAEKEARIAEMTATPELRTAYFALLDRYRNESLSDAVTNKNDVNVIVADRGELVQKNDPIYLEPARSGLLGAHFYAPAKWTGGVRIPTLWANTMLLWAMSLVLGLALYFELFPKVIELLPARDPY
;
A
#
# COMPACT_ATOMS: atom_id res chain seq x y z
N THR A 1 -8.03 35.25 16.98
CA THR A 1 -7.15 34.66 18.00
C THR A 1 -7.82 33.44 18.58
N ASP A 2 -9.06 33.57 19.06
CA ASP A 2 -9.82 32.49 19.70
C ASP A 2 -9.97 31.21 18.86
N VAL A 3 -10.21 31.34 17.55
CA VAL A 3 -10.30 30.17 16.63
C VAL A 3 -8.96 29.44 16.47
N LEU A 4 -7.84 30.18 16.51
CA LEU A 4 -6.50 29.58 16.43
C LEU A 4 -6.19 28.82 17.72
N ASP A 5 -6.56 29.41 18.86
CA ASP A 5 -6.35 28.81 20.18
C ASP A 5 -7.22 27.55 20.36
N GLU A 6 -8.47 27.56 19.88
CA GLU A 6 -9.34 26.39 19.85
C GLU A 6 -8.81 25.28 18.93
N LEU A 7 -8.31 25.65 17.75
CA LEU A 7 -7.68 24.71 16.82
C LEU A 7 -6.43 24.08 17.46
N GLU A 8 -5.55 24.88 18.07
CA GLU A 8 -4.34 24.37 18.74
C GLU A 8 -4.69 23.41 19.87
N ALA A 9 -5.70 23.74 20.69
CA ALA A 9 -6.21 22.85 21.73
C ALA A 9 -6.73 21.52 21.16
N SER A 10 -7.45 21.56 20.03
CA SER A 10 -7.95 20.35 19.36
C SER A 10 -6.81 19.46 18.83
N LEU A 11 -5.76 20.08 18.25
CA LEU A 11 -4.59 19.38 17.74
C LEU A 11 -3.75 18.76 18.86
N ASP A 12 -3.67 19.42 20.02
CA ASP A 12 -2.99 18.87 21.19
C ASP A 12 -3.71 17.61 21.73
N VAL A 13 -5.05 17.62 21.80
CA VAL A 13 -5.83 16.44 22.17
C VAL A 13 -5.56 15.28 21.20
N LEU A 14 -5.59 15.56 19.89
CA LEU A 14 -5.33 14.57 18.86
C LEU A 14 -3.91 14.01 18.96
N THR A 15 -2.93 14.89 19.16
CA THR A 15 -1.52 14.53 19.33
C THR A 15 -1.32 13.63 20.54
N ARG A 16 -1.93 13.96 21.69
CA ARG A 16 -1.86 13.14 22.90
C ARG A 16 -2.49 11.77 22.68
N HIS A 17 -3.64 11.72 22.02
CA HIS A 17 -4.30 10.45 21.69
C HIS A 17 -3.40 9.55 20.86
N TYR A 18 -2.91 10.01 19.70
CA TYR A 18 -2.08 9.18 18.81
C TYR A 18 -0.73 8.82 19.43
N ARG A 19 -0.11 9.70 20.23
CA ARG A 19 1.10 9.36 21.00
C ARG A 19 0.83 8.22 21.99
N SER A 20 -0.33 8.23 22.66
CA SER A 20 -0.69 7.15 23.59
C SER A 20 -0.95 5.84 22.87
N VAL A 21 -1.66 5.87 21.74
CA VAL A 21 -1.92 4.69 20.90
C VAL A 21 -0.61 4.09 20.42
N TYR A 22 0.29 4.93 19.88
CA TYR A 22 1.62 4.51 19.43
C TYR A 22 2.42 3.86 20.56
N LYS A 23 2.51 4.49 21.73
CA LYS A 23 3.24 3.94 22.89
C LYS A 23 2.72 2.57 23.32
N LYS A 24 1.39 2.38 23.30
CA LYS A 24 0.78 1.09 23.64
C LYS A 24 1.15 0.02 22.61
N ALA A 25 0.99 0.32 21.32
CA ALA A 25 1.33 -0.61 20.24
C ALA A 25 2.83 -0.99 20.26
N GLU A 26 3.70 -0.01 20.51
CA GLU A 26 5.14 -0.23 20.63
C GLU A 26 5.48 -1.11 21.83
N ALA A 27 4.85 -0.88 22.99
CA ALA A 27 5.04 -1.71 24.17
C ALA A 27 4.60 -3.17 23.95
N GLU A 28 3.47 -3.39 23.28
CA GLU A 28 3.00 -4.73 22.91
C GLU A 28 3.97 -5.44 21.96
N LYS A 29 4.52 -4.71 20.98
CA LYS A 29 5.54 -5.23 20.06
C LYS A 29 6.82 -5.64 20.80
N GLU A 30 7.35 -4.76 21.65
CA GLU A 30 8.58 -5.01 22.41
C GLU A 30 8.41 -6.18 23.38
N ALA A 31 7.25 -6.30 24.04
CA ALA A 31 6.95 -7.45 24.89
C ALA A 31 7.02 -8.77 24.10
N ARG A 32 6.48 -8.80 22.89
CA ARG A 32 6.53 -9.99 22.03
C ARG A 32 7.94 -10.31 21.56
N ILE A 33 8.74 -9.30 21.22
CA ILE A 33 10.16 -9.48 20.86
C ILE A 33 10.94 -10.00 22.05
N ALA A 34 10.68 -9.51 23.27
CA ALA A 34 11.34 -9.98 24.48
C ALA A 34 11.05 -11.47 24.72
N GLU A 35 9.81 -11.91 24.56
CA GLU A 35 9.44 -13.34 24.63
C GLU A 35 10.21 -14.17 23.59
N MET A 36 10.28 -13.70 22.34
CA MET A 36 10.96 -14.39 21.24
C MET A 36 12.49 -14.34 21.32
N THR A 37 13.06 -13.56 22.25
CA THR A 37 14.52 -13.39 22.38
C THR A 37 15.03 -13.68 23.80
N ALA A 38 14.19 -14.32 24.63
CA ALA A 38 14.44 -14.58 26.05
C ALA A 38 15.66 -15.49 26.30
N THR A 39 15.94 -16.43 25.39
CA THR A 39 17.14 -17.30 25.46
C THR A 39 18.01 -17.13 24.22
N PRO A 40 19.30 -17.54 24.26
CA PRO A 40 20.18 -17.51 23.09
C PRO A 40 19.62 -18.28 21.88
N GLU A 41 18.97 -19.43 22.13
CA GLU A 41 18.36 -20.28 21.09
C GLU A 41 17.13 -19.62 20.47
N LEU A 42 16.26 -19.02 21.30
CA LEU A 42 15.10 -18.28 20.80
C LEU A 42 15.52 -17.04 20.01
N ARG A 43 16.53 -16.32 20.49
CA ARG A 43 17.10 -15.16 19.80
C ARG A 43 17.63 -15.53 18.41
N THR A 44 18.38 -16.62 18.31
CA THR A 44 18.90 -17.09 17.01
C THR A 44 17.76 -17.52 16.09
N ALA A 45 16.74 -18.20 16.59
CA ALA A 45 15.54 -18.54 15.82
C ALA A 45 14.77 -17.29 15.34
N TYR A 46 14.66 -16.26 16.18
CA TYR A 46 14.01 -15.00 15.84
C TYR A 46 14.73 -14.26 14.70
N PHE A 47 16.06 -14.15 14.77
CA PHE A 47 16.82 -13.52 13.68
C PHE A 47 16.78 -14.35 12.39
N ALA A 48 16.83 -15.68 12.47
CA ALA A 48 16.64 -16.53 11.29
C ALA A 48 15.25 -16.38 10.65
N LEU A 49 14.21 -16.18 11.46
CA LEU A 49 12.87 -15.85 10.99
C LEU A 49 12.86 -14.48 10.29
N LEU A 50 13.47 -13.47 10.91
CA LEU A 50 13.57 -12.12 10.35
C LEU A 50 14.28 -12.12 8.99
N ASP A 51 15.44 -12.77 8.89
CA ASP A 51 16.23 -12.83 7.67
C ASP A 51 15.49 -13.54 6.53
N ARG A 52 14.67 -14.55 6.85
CA ARG A 52 13.93 -15.32 5.84
C ARG A 52 12.73 -14.55 5.28
N TYR A 53 12.08 -13.70 6.09
CA TYR A 53 10.79 -13.11 5.75
C TYR A 53 10.78 -11.59 5.66
N ARG A 54 11.85 -10.89 6.07
CA ARG A 54 11.96 -9.43 5.95
C ARG A 54 12.85 -9.05 4.78
N ASN A 55 12.33 -8.21 3.90
CA ASN A 55 13.11 -7.51 2.89
C ASN A 55 13.21 -6.03 3.28
N GLU A 56 14.38 -5.61 3.75
CA GLU A 56 14.61 -4.24 4.21
C GLU A 56 14.45 -3.22 3.09
N SER A 57 15.02 -3.50 1.90
CA SER A 57 14.89 -2.63 0.74
C SER A 57 13.44 -2.43 0.31
N LEU A 58 12.64 -3.51 0.33
CA LEU A 58 11.21 -3.42 0.04
C LEU A 58 10.49 -2.63 1.13
N SER A 59 10.79 -2.90 2.41
CA SER A 59 10.21 -2.17 3.53
C SER A 59 10.45 -0.67 3.40
N ASP A 60 11.70 -0.25 3.19
CA ASP A 60 12.08 1.16 3.07
C ASP A 60 11.41 1.82 1.86
N ALA A 61 11.26 1.09 0.76
CA ALA A 61 10.57 1.59 -0.44
C ALA A 61 9.07 1.78 -0.21
N VAL A 62 8.39 0.83 0.46
CA VAL A 62 6.93 0.92 0.67
C VAL A 62 6.53 1.80 1.86
N THR A 63 7.45 2.09 2.78
CA THR A 63 7.23 3.06 3.87
C THR A 63 7.76 4.46 3.54
N ASN A 64 8.52 4.61 2.45
CA ASN A 64 9.16 5.86 2.07
C ASN A 64 10.07 6.43 3.19
N LYS A 65 10.80 5.55 3.87
CA LYS A 65 11.58 5.88 5.08
C LYS A 65 12.68 6.93 4.88
N ASN A 66 13.18 7.05 3.65
CA ASN A 66 14.31 7.93 3.31
C ASN A 66 13.88 9.35 2.88
N ASP A 67 12.58 9.62 2.72
CA ASP A 67 12.09 10.95 2.38
C ASP A 67 12.05 11.85 3.63
N VAL A 68 12.60 13.05 3.50
CA VAL A 68 12.63 14.05 4.58
C VAL A 68 11.23 14.68 4.77
N ASN A 69 10.41 14.69 3.71
CA ASN A 69 9.11 15.33 3.71
C ASN A 69 8.01 14.33 4.09
N VAL A 70 7.72 14.23 5.38
CA VAL A 70 6.67 13.34 5.92
C VAL A 70 5.26 13.75 5.47
N ILE A 71 5.01 15.06 5.37
CA ILE A 71 3.74 15.66 4.93
C ILE A 71 4.07 16.75 3.92
N VAL A 72 3.31 16.80 2.82
CA VAL A 72 3.44 17.83 1.78
C VAL A 72 2.11 18.53 1.60
N ALA A 73 2.12 19.86 1.50
CA ALA A 73 0.95 20.63 1.11
C ALA A 73 0.85 20.68 -0.42
N ASP A 74 -0.23 20.16 -0.99
CA ASP A 74 -0.55 20.26 -2.42
C ASP A 74 -2.02 20.66 -2.59
N ARG A 75 -2.30 21.63 -3.48
CA ARG A 75 -3.67 22.10 -3.79
C ARG A 75 -4.55 22.47 -2.59
N GLY A 76 -3.93 22.95 -1.51
CA GLY A 76 -4.65 23.31 -0.27
C GLY A 76 -4.94 22.11 0.64
N GLU A 77 -4.44 20.92 0.33
CA GLU A 77 -4.56 19.71 1.14
C GLU A 77 -3.20 19.29 1.69
N LEU A 78 -3.20 18.65 2.87
CA LEU A 78 -2.01 18.03 3.45
C LEU A 78 -1.98 16.54 3.07
N VAL A 79 -0.99 16.16 2.28
CA VAL A 79 -0.80 14.79 1.81
C VAL A 79 0.30 14.11 2.63
N GLN A 80 -0.06 13.02 3.30
CA GLN A 80 0.92 12.18 3.99
C GLN A 80 1.76 11.39 2.99
N LYS A 81 3.09 11.53 3.05
CA LYS A 81 4.05 10.82 2.20
C LYS A 81 4.81 9.71 2.92
N ASN A 82 4.81 9.70 4.24
CA ASN A 82 5.40 8.63 5.03
C ASN A 82 4.40 7.47 5.19
N ASP A 83 4.92 6.24 5.24
CA ASP A 83 4.17 5.03 5.55
C ASP A 83 2.95 4.79 4.61
N PRO A 84 3.08 4.98 3.28
CA PRO A 84 1.93 4.91 2.39
C PRO A 84 1.29 3.52 2.30
N ILE A 85 2.02 2.46 2.66
CA ILE A 85 1.47 1.11 2.76
C ILE A 85 0.40 0.94 3.86
N TYR A 86 0.41 1.81 4.86
CA TYR A 86 -0.57 1.81 5.94
C TYR A 86 -1.70 2.84 5.75
N LEU A 87 -1.62 3.65 4.70
CA LEU A 87 -2.66 4.61 4.37
C LEU A 87 -3.86 3.90 3.74
N GLU A 88 -5.04 4.13 4.31
CA GLU A 88 -6.27 3.74 3.64
C GLU A 88 -6.54 4.69 2.47
N PRO A 89 -6.81 4.17 1.26
CA PRO A 89 -7.11 5.03 0.14
C PRO A 89 -8.43 5.75 0.38
N ALA A 90 -8.45 7.05 0.15
CA ALA A 90 -9.68 7.82 0.07
C ALA A 90 -10.61 7.15 -0.95
N ARG A 91 -11.92 7.11 -0.64
CA ARG A 91 -12.93 6.54 -1.54
C ARG A 91 -12.85 7.25 -2.89
N SER A 92 -12.26 6.57 -3.88
CA SER A 92 -12.03 7.11 -5.20
C SER A 92 -12.42 6.05 -6.24
N GLY A 93 -13.34 6.42 -7.14
CA GLY A 93 -13.66 5.71 -8.38
C GLY A 93 -13.76 4.18 -8.36
N LEU A 94 -13.62 3.58 -9.54
CA LEU A 94 -13.44 2.13 -9.72
C LEU A 94 -11.94 1.82 -9.66
N LEU A 95 -11.52 0.93 -8.75
CA LEU A 95 -10.11 0.55 -8.51
C LEU A 95 -9.22 1.73 -8.06
N GLY A 96 -9.80 2.81 -7.55
CA GLY A 96 -9.04 3.96 -7.08
C GLY A 96 -8.34 3.66 -5.76
N ALA A 97 -7.02 3.72 -5.80
CA ALA A 97 -6.14 3.70 -4.65
C ALA A 97 -4.75 4.22 -5.08
N HIS A 98 -3.98 4.78 -4.15
CA HIS A 98 -2.57 5.05 -4.39
C HIS A 98 -1.80 3.73 -4.58
N PHE A 99 -0.64 3.80 -5.23
CA PHE A 99 0.11 2.61 -5.65
C PHE A 99 0.42 1.63 -4.50
N TYR A 100 0.79 2.15 -3.33
CA TYR A 100 1.14 1.35 -2.15
C TYR A 100 -0.06 0.99 -1.26
N ALA A 101 -1.29 1.34 -1.65
CA ALA A 101 -2.46 1.11 -0.80
C ALA A 101 -2.66 -0.39 -0.47
N PRO A 102 -3.04 -0.71 0.78
CA PRO A 102 -3.27 -2.09 1.20
C PRO A 102 -4.56 -2.70 0.62
N ALA A 103 -5.49 -1.86 0.17
CA ALA A 103 -6.75 -2.25 -0.45
C ALA A 103 -7.11 -1.31 -1.60
N LYS A 104 -8.06 -1.73 -2.43
CA LYS A 104 -8.70 -0.91 -3.47
C LYS A 104 -10.20 -0.86 -3.23
N TRP A 105 -10.81 0.28 -3.54
CA TRP A 105 -12.26 0.41 -3.55
C TRP A 105 -12.81 0.11 -4.94
N THR A 106 -13.83 -0.75 -5.01
CA THR A 106 -14.56 -1.04 -6.26
C THR A 106 -16.05 -1.08 -5.95
N GLY A 107 -16.82 -0.12 -6.47
CA GLY A 107 -18.28 -0.11 -6.29
C GLY A 107 -18.72 -0.10 -4.82
N GLY A 108 -17.95 0.51 -3.91
CA GLY A 108 -18.23 0.54 -2.47
C GLY A 108 -17.70 -0.67 -1.68
N VAL A 109 -17.15 -1.69 -2.35
CA VAL A 109 -16.53 -2.85 -1.70
C VAL A 109 -15.02 -2.63 -1.52
N ARG A 110 -14.51 -2.96 -0.33
CA ARG A 110 -13.08 -2.96 -0.01
C ARG A 110 -12.47 -4.30 -0.41
N ILE A 111 -11.60 -4.29 -1.42
CA ILE A 111 -10.89 -5.51 -1.87
C ILE A 111 -9.41 -5.38 -1.51
N PRO A 112 -8.82 -6.32 -0.75
CA PRO A 112 -7.39 -6.31 -0.48
C PRO A 112 -6.57 -6.35 -1.78
N THR A 113 -5.46 -5.61 -1.83
CA THR A 113 -4.65 -5.43 -3.05
C THR A 113 -4.15 -6.76 -3.62
N LEU A 114 -3.82 -7.73 -2.75
CA LEU A 114 -3.44 -9.08 -3.16
C LEU A 114 -4.52 -9.74 -4.05
N TRP A 115 -5.78 -9.71 -3.60
CA TRP A 115 -6.89 -10.34 -4.32
C TRP A 115 -7.23 -9.56 -5.59
N ALA A 116 -7.29 -8.23 -5.50
CA ALA A 116 -7.58 -7.39 -6.65
C ALA A 116 -6.56 -7.62 -7.79
N ASN A 117 -5.26 -7.64 -7.47
CA ASN A 117 -4.21 -7.84 -8.46
C ASN A 117 -4.22 -9.28 -9.00
N THR A 118 -4.41 -10.28 -8.13
CA THR A 118 -4.49 -11.70 -8.56
C THR A 118 -5.66 -11.92 -9.51
N MET A 119 -6.86 -11.43 -9.17
CA MET A 119 -8.03 -11.53 -10.05
C MET A 119 -7.82 -10.84 -11.39
N LEU A 120 -7.16 -9.68 -11.41
CA LEU A 120 -6.84 -8.97 -12.65
C LEU A 120 -5.90 -9.78 -13.54
N LEU A 121 -4.84 -10.37 -12.99
CA LEU A 121 -3.91 -11.22 -13.75
C LEU A 121 -4.59 -12.45 -14.33
N TRP A 122 -5.49 -13.08 -13.57
CA TRP A 122 -6.32 -14.19 -14.07
C TRP A 122 -7.26 -13.73 -15.17
N ALA A 123 -7.91 -12.58 -15.02
CA ALA A 123 -8.77 -12.01 -16.04
C ALA A 123 -8.00 -11.71 -17.34
N MET A 124 -6.82 -11.11 -17.26
CA MET A 124 -5.94 -10.89 -18.42
C MET A 124 -5.55 -12.20 -19.10
N SER A 125 -5.18 -13.21 -18.31
CA SER A 125 -4.81 -14.54 -18.82
C SER A 125 -5.99 -15.21 -19.54
N LEU A 126 -7.19 -15.13 -18.96
CA LEU A 126 -8.41 -15.68 -19.56
C LEU A 126 -8.78 -14.94 -20.85
N VAL A 127 -8.75 -13.61 -20.84
CA VAL A 127 -9.03 -12.79 -22.03
C VAL A 127 -8.04 -13.12 -23.15
N LEU A 128 -6.76 -13.27 -22.83
CA LEU A 128 -5.75 -13.65 -23.82
C LEU A 128 -5.99 -15.06 -24.36
N GLY A 129 -6.36 -16.01 -23.49
CA GLY A 129 -6.73 -17.37 -23.90
C GLY A 129 -7.94 -17.41 -24.83
N LEU A 130 -8.96 -16.61 -24.54
CA LEU A 130 -10.14 -16.46 -25.40
C LEU A 130 -9.78 -15.77 -26.72
N ALA A 131 -8.96 -14.71 -26.69
CA ALA A 131 -8.50 -14.02 -27.89
C ALA A 131 -7.72 -14.95 -28.82
N LEU A 132 -6.92 -15.86 -28.26
CA LEU A 132 -6.23 -16.90 -29.02
C LEU A 132 -7.20 -17.94 -29.58
N TYR A 133 -8.14 -18.43 -28.76
CA TYR A 133 -9.14 -19.41 -29.19
C TYR A 133 -10.00 -18.93 -30.36
N PHE A 134 -10.37 -17.65 -30.38
CA PHE A 134 -11.16 -17.06 -31.48
C PHE A 134 -10.31 -16.49 -32.63
N GLU A 135 -9.00 -16.68 -32.58
CA GLU A 135 -8.04 -16.13 -33.55
C GLU A 135 -8.24 -14.61 -33.77
N LEU A 136 -8.45 -13.88 -32.67
CA LEU A 136 -8.74 -12.44 -32.71
C LEU A 136 -7.56 -11.65 -33.29
N PHE A 137 -6.32 -12.05 -32.98
CA PHE A 137 -5.12 -11.37 -33.49
C PHE A 137 -4.96 -11.46 -35.02
N PRO A 138 -5.03 -12.65 -35.67
CA PRO A 138 -5.05 -12.75 -37.12
C PRO A 138 -6.13 -11.88 -37.77
N LYS A 139 -7.36 -11.92 -37.26
CA LYS A 139 -8.49 -11.13 -37.79
C LYS A 139 -8.23 -9.62 -37.69
N VAL A 140 -7.63 -9.15 -36.61
CA VAL A 140 -7.26 -7.73 -36.45
C VAL A 140 -6.15 -7.34 -37.42
N ILE A 141 -5.20 -8.23 -37.70
CA ILE A 141 -4.10 -8.00 -38.65
C ILE A 141 -4.62 -7.96 -40.10
N GLU A 142 -5.53 -8.85 -40.48
CA GLU A 142 -6.15 -8.83 -41.82
C GLU A 142 -7.00 -7.57 -42.07
N LEU A 143 -7.56 -6.99 -41.01
CA LEU A 143 -8.33 -5.75 -41.09
C LEU A 143 -7.43 -4.50 -41.21
N LEU A 144 -6.14 -4.59 -40.88
CA LEU A 144 -5.18 -3.50 -41.06
C LEU A 144 -4.81 -3.43 -42.55
N PRO A 145 -5.10 -2.32 -43.24
CA PRO A 145 -4.71 -2.18 -44.64
C PRO A 145 -3.19 -2.23 -44.73
N ALA A 146 -2.67 -3.15 -45.55
CA ALA A 146 -1.26 -3.17 -45.89
C ALA A 146 -0.89 -1.80 -46.46
N ARG A 147 0.09 -1.12 -45.84
CA ARG A 147 0.65 0.10 -46.42
C ARG A 147 1.24 -0.28 -47.78
N ASP A 148 0.68 0.34 -48.82
CA ASP A 148 1.11 0.17 -50.20
C ASP A 148 2.62 0.49 -50.29
N PRO A 149 3.46 -0.45 -50.75
CA PRO A 149 4.88 -0.21 -50.91
C PRO A 149 5.08 0.66 -52.17
N TYR A 150 5.13 1.97 -51.98
CA TYR A 150 5.80 2.87 -52.93
C TYR A 150 7.31 2.87 -52.68
#